data_AF-A0A1Z7ZJA4-F1
#
_entry.id   AF-A0A1Z7ZJA4-F1
#
_cell.length_a   1.000
_cell.length_b   1.000
_cell.length_c   1.000
_cell.angle_alpha   90.00
_cell.angle_beta   90.00
_cell.angle_gamma   90.00
#
_symmetry.space_group_name_H-M   'P 1'
#
loop_
_entity.id
_entity.type
_entity.pdbx_description
1 polymer ?
#
loop_
_entity_poly.entity_id
_entity_poly.type
_entity_poly.pdbx_seq_one_letter_code
_entity_poly.pdbx_strand_id
1 'polypeptide(L)'
;MKKYFYVLVFAMVSFSCNNDDDALQNNEPSLNGVWSLVNVSGGFAGVDDDFAVGVITWDFNQEDTQVTITNNNTVNVVHDGFSTGVYDYEIMIVEDVSTIVIENFDFVITTLTTSNLMLDEGVVADGFLLALSR
;
A
#
# COMPACT_ATOMS: atom_id res chain seq x y z
N MET A 1 -65.33 -31.30 -34.04
CA MET A 1 -64.98 -31.04 -32.63
C MET A 1 -63.49 -31.29 -32.45
N LYS A 2 -62.72 -30.25 -32.11
CA LYS A 2 -61.60 -30.22 -31.15
C LYS A 2 -60.94 -28.85 -31.26
N LYS A 3 -60.99 -28.11 -30.14
CA LYS A 3 -60.44 -26.78 -29.93
C LYS A 3 -59.00 -26.92 -29.47
N TYR A 4 -58.07 -26.23 -30.11
CA TYR A 4 -56.75 -25.84 -29.58
C TYR A 4 -56.42 -24.55 -30.34
N PHE A 5 -56.66 -23.32 -29.88
CA PHE A 5 -56.33 -22.62 -28.64
C PHE A 5 -54.84 -22.69 -28.25
N TYR A 6 -54.13 -21.66 -28.73
CA TYR A 6 -53.04 -20.93 -28.08
C TYR A 6 -51.65 -21.56 -28.21
N VAL A 7 -50.51 -20.87 -28.28
CA VAL A 7 -50.00 -19.47 -28.25
C VAL A 7 -48.46 -19.74 -28.28
N LEU A 8 -47.52 -19.00 -28.85
CA LEU A 8 -47.14 -17.60 -28.71
C LEU A 8 -46.01 -17.40 -29.73
N VAL A 9 -45.95 -16.21 -30.30
CA VAL A 9 -44.89 -15.74 -31.18
C VAL A 9 -43.62 -15.42 -30.37
N PHE A 10 -42.54 -15.97 -30.89
CA PHE A 10 -41.14 -15.53 -30.93
C PHE A 10 -40.78 -14.10 -30.43
N ALA A 11 -39.70 -14.08 -29.64
CA ALA A 11 -38.55 -13.16 -29.67
C ALA A 11 -38.46 -11.91 -28.77
N MET A 12 -37.24 -11.82 -28.21
CA MET A 12 -36.56 -10.71 -27.53
C MET A 12 -37.11 -10.39 -26.13
N VAL A 13 -36.30 -10.19 -25.09
CA VAL A 13 -35.02 -9.48 -25.05
C VAL A 13 -34.21 -9.90 -23.80
N SER A 14 -32.89 -9.96 -23.98
CA SER A 14 -31.80 -9.66 -23.03
C SER A 14 -31.82 -10.24 -21.60
N PHE A 15 -30.79 -11.07 -21.37
CA PHE A 15 -30.09 -11.25 -20.11
C PHE A 15 -30.03 -9.95 -19.29
N SER A 16 -30.69 -9.93 -18.13
CA SER A 16 -30.34 -9.04 -17.03
C SER A 16 -29.43 -9.84 -16.11
N CYS A 17 -28.13 -9.79 -16.39
CA CYS A 17 -27.14 -9.95 -15.34
C CYS A 17 -27.22 -8.65 -14.55
N ASN A 18 -27.86 -8.67 -13.39
CA ASN A 18 -27.51 -7.70 -12.37
C ASN A 18 -26.07 -8.06 -11.97
N ASN A 19 -25.10 -7.37 -12.57
CA ASN A 19 -23.90 -7.08 -11.81
C ASN A 19 -24.38 -6.08 -10.77
N ASP A 20 -24.85 -6.60 -9.62
CA ASP A 20 -24.59 -5.85 -8.40
C ASP A 20 -23.07 -5.83 -8.33
N ASP A 21 -22.49 -4.75 -8.86
CA ASP A 21 -21.17 -4.29 -8.50
C ASP A 21 -21.26 -3.88 -7.02
N ASP A 22 -21.43 -4.89 -6.16
CA ASP A 22 -20.80 -4.88 -4.87
C ASP A 22 -19.33 -4.76 -5.20
N ALA A 23 -18.85 -3.51 -5.26
CA ALA A 23 -17.46 -3.20 -5.06
C ALA A 23 -17.13 -3.82 -3.72
N LEU A 24 -16.70 -5.09 -3.77
CA LEU A 24 -15.96 -5.74 -2.71
C LEU A 24 -14.88 -4.74 -2.40
N GLN A 25 -15.04 -4.05 -1.28
CA GLN A 25 -14.02 -3.24 -0.69
C GLN A 25 -12.92 -4.25 -0.41
N ASN A 26 -12.01 -4.40 -1.36
CA ASN A 26 -10.97 -5.42 -1.34
C ASN A 26 -10.15 -5.12 -0.09
N ASN A 27 -10.40 -5.88 0.98
CA ASN A 27 -9.58 -5.91 2.19
C ASN A 27 -8.22 -6.59 1.91
N GLU A 28 -7.81 -6.63 0.64
CA GLU A 28 -6.51 -7.14 0.25
C GLU A 28 -5.44 -6.12 0.68
N PRO A 29 -4.32 -6.58 1.23
CA PRO A 29 -3.19 -5.70 1.53
C PRO A 29 -2.78 -4.93 0.27
N SER A 30 -2.71 -3.60 0.38
CA SER A 30 -2.32 -2.72 -0.70
C SER A 30 -1.46 -1.60 -0.15
N LEU A 31 -0.38 -1.29 -0.86
CA LEU A 31 0.50 -0.18 -0.54
C LEU A 31 -0.20 1.18 -0.72
N ASN A 32 -1.16 1.27 -1.65
CA ASN A 32 -1.83 2.52 -1.98
C ASN A 32 -2.55 3.14 -0.77
N GLY A 33 -2.42 4.46 -0.62
CA GLY A 33 -2.99 5.26 0.45
C GLY A 33 -1.96 5.74 1.48
N VAL A 34 -2.48 6.33 2.56
CA VAL A 34 -1.68 7.00 3.58
C VAL A 34 -1.26 6.04 4.67
N TRP A 35 0.04 6.02 4.96
CA TRP A 35 0.67 5.28 6.05
C TRP A 35 1.35 6.25 7.00
N SER A 36 1.24 6.03 8.30
CA SER A 36 2.03 6.76 9.30
C SER A 36 3.28 5.97 9.66
N LEU A 37 4.46 6.56 9.52
CA LEU A 37 5.69 6.00 10.10
C LEU A 37 5.59 6.10 11.63
N VAL A 38 5.62 4.97 12.31
CA VAL A 38 5.42 4.89 13.77
C VAL A 38 6.68 4.48 14.52
N ASN A 39 7.63 3.81 13.86
CA ASN A 39 8.92 3.48 14.45
C ASN A 39 10.00 3.38 13.36
N VAL A 40 11.20 3.81 13.73
CA VAL A 40 12.46 3.54 13.02
C VAL A 40 13.39 2.84 13.98
N SER A 41 13.91 1.67 13.58
CA SER A 41 14.91 0.94 14.37
C SER A 41 16.08 0.47 13.53
N GLY A 42 17.22 0.17 14.17
CA GLY A 42 18.41 -0.34 13.50
C GLY A 42 19.54 0.69 13.39
N GLY A 43 20.31 0.62 12.32
CA GLY A 43 21.53 1.41 12.16
C GLY A 43 22.66 0.96 13.10
N PHE A 44 23.88 1.38 12.77
CA PHE A 44 25.09 1.08 13.56
C PHE A 44 24.99 1.56 15.04
N ALA A 45 24.23 2.63 15.27
CA ALA A 45 24.03 3.21 16.61
C ALA A 45 22.95 2.49 17.44
N GLY A 46 22.17 1.58 16.85
CA GLY A 46 21.04 0.93 17.52
C GLY A 46 19.90 1.89 17.82
N VAL A 47 19.46 2.64 16.81
CA VAL A 47 18.29 3.51 16.85
C VAL A 47 17.04 2.68 17.15
N ASP A 48 16.13 3.24 17.93
CA ASP A 48 14.79 2.74 18.20
C ASP A 48 13.92 3.94 18.61
N ASP A 49 13.48 4.70 17.61
CA ASP A 49 12.76 5.95 17.78
C ASP A 49 11.29 5.77 17.35
N ASP A 50 10.37 6.08 18.27
CA ASP A 50 8.93 6.05 18.04
C ASP A 50 8.39 7.43 17.63
N PHE A 51 7.42 7.41 16.72
CA PHE A 51 6.72 8.61 16.24
C PHE A 51 5.22 8.48 16.47
N ALA A 52 4.58 9.60 16.81
CA ALA A 52 3.12 9.62 16.92
C ALA A 52 2.49 9.49 15.52
N VAL A 53 1.39 8.75 15.43
CA VAL A 53 0.61 8.58 14.20
C VAL A 53 0.28 9.94 13.59
N GLY A 54 0.51 10.09 12.29
CA GLY A 54 0.26 11.33 11.53
C GLY A 54 1.36 12.38 11.60
N VAL A 55 2.43 12.21 12.41
CA VAL A 55 3.56 13.15 12.43
C VAL A 55 4.41 13.02 11.16
N ILE A 56 4.65 11.78 10.74
CA ILE A 56 5.35 11.44 9.51
C ILE A 56 4.42 10.53 8.69
N THR A 57 3.96 11.01 7.54
CA THR A 57 3.02 10.27 6.68
C THR A 57 3.56 10.05 5.29
N TRP A 58 3.34 8.85 4.76
CA TRP A 58 3.73 8.41 3.43
C TRP A 58 2.45 8.07 2.67
N ASP A 59 2.10 8.89 1.69
CA ASP A 59 0.91 8.69 0.85
C ASP A 59 1.34 8.10 -0.50
N PHE A 60 1.15 6.79 -0.65
CA PHE A 60 1.48 6.09 -1.88
C PHE A 60 0.33 6.20 -2.89
N ASN A 61 0.64 6.73 -4.06
CA ASN A 61 -0.24 6.74 -5.21
C ASN A 61 0.30 5.76 -6.26
N GLN A 62 -0.38 4.62 -6.40
CA GLN A 62 0.00 3.57 -7.33
C GLN A 62 -0.28 3.93 -8.79
N GLU A 63 -1.23 4.84 -9.08
CA GLU A 63 -1.53 5.28 -10.44
C GLU A 63 -0.39 6.14 -11.00
N ASP A 64 0.15 7.03 -10.17
CA ASP A 64 1.23 7.96 -10.53
C ASP A 64 2.63 7.45 -10.19
N THR A 65 2.74 6.27 -9.58
CA THR A 65 4.00 5.67 -9.10
C THR A 65 4.82 6.62 -8.23
N GLN A 66 4.12 7.39 -7.38
CA GLN A 66 4.71 8.42 -6.53
C GLN A 66 4.29 8.23 -5.08
N VAL A 67 5.21 8.55 -4.17
CA VAL A 67 4.94 8.64 -2.73
C VAL A 67 5.11 10.08 -2.28
N THR A 68 4.07 10.65 -1.67
CA THR A 68 4.14 11.96 -1.03
C THR A 68 4.46 11.77 0.44
N ILE A 69 5.61 12.27 0.86
CA ILE A 69 6.07 12.19 2.24
C ILE A 69 5.84 13.55 2.90
N THR A 70 5.17 13.54 4.05
CA THR A 70 5.05 14.70 4.93
C THR A 70 5.68 14.35 6.26
N ASN A 71 6.84 14.93 6.53
CA ASN A 71 7.57 14.78 7.79
C ASN A 71 7.47 16.10 8.58
N ASN A 72 6.65 16.09 9.64
CA ASN A 72 6.50 17.20 10.59
C ASN A 72 7.24 16.94 11.92
N ASN A 73 8.14 15.96 11.98
CA ASN A 73 8.92 15.70 13.17
C ASN A 73 9.87 16.88 13.44
N THR A 74 9.80 17.44 14.65
CA THR A 74 10.68 18.53 15.09
C THR A 74 11.71 18.05 16.12
N VAL A 75 11.65 16.78 16.53
CA VAL A 75 12.57 16.19 17.48
C VAL A 75 13.86 15.82 16.74
N ASN A 76 14.99 16.22 17.30
CA ASN A 76 16.29 15.86 16.75
C ASN A 76 16.58 14.38 17.04
N VAL A 77 16.33 13.53 16.05
CA VAL A 77 16.62 12.08 16.06
C VAL A 77 17.72 11.76 15.05
N VAL A 78 18.29 10.55 15.15
CA VAL A 78 19.35 10.11 14.23
C VAL A 78 18.80 9.86 12.84
N HIS A 79 17.58 9.31 12.75
CA HIS A 79 16.93 8.97 11.50
C HIS A 79 15.40 8.95 11.67
N ASP A 80 14.68 9.67 10.82
CA ASP A 80 13.21 9.69 10.77
C ASP A 80 12.66 9.40 9.36
N GLY A 81 13.48 8.77 8.51
CA GLY A 81 13.13 8.41 7.14
C GLY A 81 13.40 9.55 6.16
N PHE A 82 12.50 9.73 5.20
CA PHE A 82 12.64 10.75 4.16
C PHE A 82 12.18 12.13 4.65
N SER A 83 12.75 13.15 4.04
CA SER A 83 12.26 14.53 4.17
C SER A 83 10.89 14.72 3.51
N THR A 84 10.21 15.82 3.83
CA THR A 84 8.97 16.20 3.14
C THR A 84 9.23 16.41 1.66
N GLY A 85 8.46 15.75 0.80
CA GLY A 85 8.65 15.77 -0.65
C GLY A 85 7.73 14.81 -1.39
N VAL A 86 7.86 14.79 -2.71
CA VAL A 86 7.24 13.80 -3.58
C VAL A 86 8.36 13.05 -4.27
N TYR A 87 8.30 11.73 -4.20
CA TYR A 87 9.35 10.84 -4.70
C TYR A 87 8.74 9.83 -5.65
N ASP A 88 9.42 9.55 -6.75
CA ASP A 88 9.07 8.43 -7.60
C ASP A 88 9.45 7.13 -6.90
N TYR A 89 8.63 6.10 -7.07
CA TYR A 89 8.94 4.77 -6.58
C TYR A 89 8.63 3.68 -7.60
N GLU A 90 9.36 2.58 -7.51
CA GLU A 90 9.08 1.36 -8.26
C GLU A 90 9.00 0.15 -7.34
N ILE A 91 8.25 -0.86 -7.76
CA ILE A 91 8.16 -2.14 -7.06
C ILE A 91 8.82 -3.19 -7.94
N MET A 92 9.88 -3.80 -7.44
CA MET A 92 10.56 -4.93 -8.06
C MET A 92 10.20 -6.22 -7.32
N ILE A 93 9.94 -7.29 -8.08
CA ILE A 93 9.69 -8.61 -7.51
C ILE A 93 10.74 -9.56 -8.08
N VAL A 94 11.60 -10.08 -7.20
CA VAL A 94 12.68 -11.02 -7.55
C VAL A 94 12.59 -12.20 -6.59
N GLU A 95 12.42 -13.42 -7.12
CA GLU A 95 12.36 -14.65 -6.31
C GLU A 95 11.36 -14.56 -5.15
N ASP A 96 10.16 -14.02 -5.42
CA ASP A 96 9.07 -13.78 -4.45
C ASP A 96 9.39 -12.73 -3.36
N VAL A 97 10.53 -12.05 -3.44
CA VAL A 97 10.86 -10.90 -2.60
C VAL A 97 10.37 -9.64 -3.29
N SER A 98 9.49 -8.89 -2.62
CA SER A 98 9.02 -7.58 -3.08
C SER A 98 9.91 -6.49 -2.49
N THR A 99 10.53 -5.70 -3.34
CA THR A 99 11.36 -4.56 -2.97
C THR A 99 10.72 -3.30 -3.52
N ILE A 100 10.55 -2.29 -2.67
CA ILE A 100 10.22 -0.94 -3.11
C ILE A 100 11.50 -0.12 -3.21
N VAL A 101 11.69 0.53 -4.34
CA VAL A 101 12.79 1.46 -4.56
C VAL A 101 12.19 2.86 -4.56
N ILE A 102 12.67 3.72 -3.67
CA ILE A 102 12.29 5.14 -3.60
C ILE A 102 13.57 5.93 -3.83
N GLU A 103 13.65 6.65 -4.95
CA GLU A 103 14.87 7.32 -5.43
C GLU A 103 16.07 6.36 -5.58
N ASN A 104 16.95 6.30 -4.58
CA ASN A 104 18.17 5.50 -4.55
C ASN A 104 18.22 4.55 -3.34
N PHE A 105 17.09 4.39 -2.64
CA PHE A 105 16.97 3.53 -1.46
C PHE A 105 16.11 2.32 -1.79
N ASP A 106 16.66 1.15 -1.49
CA ASP A 106 16.00 -0.13 -1.69
C ASP A 106 15.45 -0.62 -0.35
N PHE A 107 14.14 -0.85 -0.27
CA PHE A 107 13.50 -1.42 0.91
C PHE A 107 12.83 -2.74 0.57
N VAL A 108 13.18 -3.79 1.29
CA VAL A 108 12.46 -5.06 1.22
C VAL A 108 11.16 -4.93 2.01
N ILE A 109 10.04 -5.25 1.36
CA ILE A 109 8.74 -5.32 2.02
C ILE A 109 8.67 -6.62 2.81
N THR A 110 8.91 -6.54 4.12
CA THR A 110 8.90 -7.72 5.00
C THR A 110 7.52 -8.01 5.57
N THR A 111 6.63 -7.01 5.62
CA THR A 111 5.23 -7.15 6.00
C THR A 111 4.39 -6.17 5.21
N LEU A 112 3.30 -6.66 4.60
CA LEU A 112 2.25 -5.83 4.03
C LEU A 112 0.91 -6.45 4.38
N THR A 113 0.15 -5.76 5.24
CA THR A 113 -1.20 -6.13 5.66
C THR A 113 -2.15 -4.97 5.41
N THR A 114 -3.40 -5.07 5.84
CA THR A 114 -4.36 -3.96 5.74
C THR A 114 -4.04 -2.77 6.64
N SER A 115 -3.22 -2.96 7.68
CA SER A 115 -2.95 -1.95 8.73
C SER A 115 -1.46 -1.79 9.08
N ASN A 116 -0.59 -2.70 8.64
CA ASN A 116 0.84 -2.67 8.94
C ASN A 116 1.67 -2.87 7.67
N LEU A 117 2.71 -2.05 7.54
CA LEU A 117 3.73 -2.11 6.51
C LEU A 117 5.10 -2.08 7.19
N MET A 118 6.00 -2.98 6.81
CA MET A 118 7.38 -3.00 7.29
C MET A 118 8.34 -3.00 6.11
N LEU A 119 9.26 -2.04 6.13
CA LEU A 119 10.26 -1.77 5.10
C LEU A 119 11.66 -1.94 5.69
N ASP A 120 12.42 -2.89 5.18
CA ASP A 120 13.79 -3.21 5.63
C ASP A 120 14.82 -2.69 4.62
N GLU A 121 15.63 -1.71 5.03
CA GLU A 121 16.74 -1.12 4.27
C GLU A 121 18.05 -1.93 4.44
N GLY A 122 17.96 -3.17 4.93
CA GLY A 122 19.12 -4.01 5.21
C GLY A 122 19.65 -3.85 6.63
N VAL A 123 18.79 -4.04 7.63
CA VAL A 123 19.13 -3.95 9.07
C VAL A 123 20.34 -4.81 9.47
N VAL A 124 20.56 -5.94 8.78
CA VAL A 124 21.71 -6.84 9.00
C VAL A 124 23.05 -6.23 8.56
N ALA A 125 23.02 -5.16 7.77
CA ALA A 125 24.16 -4.44 7.23
C ALA A 125 24.16 -2.97 7.67
N ASP A 126 23.75 -2.71 8.92
CA ASP A 126 23.65 -1.38 9.52
C ASP A 126 22.61 -0.45 8.86
N GLY A 127 21.64 -1.01 8.11
CA GLY A 127 20.47 -0.27 7.61
C GLY A 127 19.37 -0.10 8.67
N PHE A 128 18.26 0.51 8.26
CA PHE A 128 17.09 0.74 9.12
C PHE A 128 15.89 -0.15 8.78
N LEU A 129 15.08 -0.43 9.79
CA LEU A 129 13.75 -1.02 9.67
C LEU A 129 12.72 0.06 9.97
N LEU A 130 11.83 0.32 9.01
CA LEU A 130 10.76 1.30 9.11
C LEU A 130 9.44 0.55 9.31
N ALA A 131 8.75 0.86 10.40
CA ALA A 131 7.41 0.33 10.69
C ALA A 131 6.36 1.42 10.44
N LEU A 132 5.40 1.14 9.58
CA LEU A 132 4.31 2.03 9.24
C LEU A 132 2.95 1.40 9.53
N SER A 133 1.98 2.23 9.91
CA SER A 133 0.61 1.80 10.22
C SER A 133 -0.45 2.72 9.63
N ARG A 134 -1.65 2.17 9.37
CA ARG A 134 -2.84 2.93 8.97
C ARG A 134 -4.12 2.42 9.64
#